data_AF-A0A945EEI2-F1
#
_entry.id   AF-A0A945EEI2-F1
#
_cell.length_a   1.000
_cell.length_b   1.000
_cell.length_c   1.000
_cell.angle_alpha   90.00
_cell.angle_beta   90.00
_cell.angle_gamma   90.00
#
_symmetry.space_group_name_H-M   'P 1'
#
loop_
_entity.id
_entity.type
_entity.pdbx_description
1 polymer ?
#
loop_
_entity_poly.entity_id
_entity_poly.type
_entity_poly.pdbx_seq_one_letter_code
_entity_poly.pdbx_strand_id
1 'polypeptide(L)'
;LMNIHDNFIDLAIPFKNGDYWMPSMQNHYGLKYALPATVPEMKKAYDDLDGVQNGEDAMRMFVHLGEATDVDEITKTKKALLEYCKLDTYAMVKILKELRRLVKNL
;
A
#
# COMPACT_ATOMS: atom_id res chain seq x y z
N LEU A 1 8.49 -20.51 14.23
CA LEU A 1 8.26 -19.73 12.99
C LEU A 1 7.79 -20.60 11.82
N MET A 2 8.32 -21.81 11.62
CA MET A 2 7.89 -22.72 10.54
C MET A 2 6.38 -23.06 10.53
N ASN A 3 5.72 -23.08 11.70
CA ASN A 3 4.29 -23.43 11.81
C ASN A 3 3.32 -22.41 11.16
N ILE A 4 3.80 -21.26 10.68
CA ILE A 4 2.98 -20.27 9.97
C ILE A 4 3.54 -19.91 8.59
N HIS A 5 4.64 -20.55 8.17
CA HIS A 5 5.33 -20.25 6.92
C HIS A 5 4.38 -20.32 5.71
N ASP A 6 3.61 -21.40 5.62
CA ASP A 6 2.72 -21.65 4.48
C ASP A 6 1.44 -20.78 4.50
N ASN A 7 1.22 -20.02 5.57
CA ASN A 7 0.10 -19.09 5.69
C ASN A 7 0.45 -17.67 5.18
N PHE A 8 1.72 -17.39 4.88
CA PHE A 8 2.13 -16.12 4.28
C PHE A 8 1.96 -16.19 2.76
N ILE A 9 0.83 -15.66 2.29
CA ILE A 9 0.56 -15.53 0.87
C ILE A 9 0.95 -14.12 0.41
N ASP A 10 1.88 -14.04 -0.54
CA ASP A 10 2.28 -12.78 -1.15
C ASP A 10 1.26 -12.34 -2.20
N LEU A 11 0.54 -11.24 -1.90
CA LEU A 11 -0.46 -10.66 -2.80
C LEU A 11 0.16 -10.04 -4.07
N ALA A 12 1.48 -9.85 -4.13
CA ALA A 12 2.15 -9.36 -5.32
C ALA A 12 2.22 -10.42 -6.44
N ILE A 13 2.07 -11.71 -6.12
CA ILE A 13 2.25 -12.82 -7.06
C ILE A 13 1.44 -12.66 -8.37
N PRO A 14 0.12 -12.39 -8.35
CA PRO A 14 -0.67 -12.27 -9.58
C PRO A 14 -0.19 -11.15 -10.50
N PHE A 15 0.36 -10.07 -9.94
CA PHE A 15 0.86 -8.94 -10.71
C PHE A 15 2.28 -9.21 -11.24
N LYS A 16 3.14 -9.79 -10.40
CA LYS A 16 4.52 -10.14 -10.74
C LYS A 16 4.58 -11.17 -11.87
N ASN A 17 3.66 -12.13 -11.87
CA ASN A 17 3.58 -13.18 -12.89
C ASN A 17 2.87 -12.71 -14.18
N GLY A 18 2.20 -11.55 -14.15
CA GLY A 18 1.39 -11.07 -15.27
C GLY A 18 0.00 -11.71 -15.39
N ASP A 19 -0.43 -12.49 -14.39
CA ASP A 19 -1.78 -13.08 -14.34
C ASP A 19 -2.87 -11.98 -14.31
N TYR A 20 -2.57 -10.83 -13.70
CA TYR A 20 -3.36 -9.61 -13.78
C TYR A 20 -2.49 -8.42 -14.15
N TRP A 21 -2.82 -7.75 -15.26
CA TRP A 21 -2.07 -6.60 -15.73
C TRP A 21 -2.95 -5.55 -16.42
N MET A 22 -2.66 -4.28 -16.15
CA MET A 22 -3.33 -3.14 -16.78
C MET A 22 -2.29 -2.16 -17.32
N PRO A 23 -2.50 -1.51 -18.49
CA PRO A 23 -1.55 -0.53 -19.04
C PRO A 23 -1.20 0.61 -18.08
N SER A 24 -2.14 1.00 -17.21
CA SER A 24 -1.94 2.04 -16.18
C SER A 24 -0.87 1.71 -15.14
N MET A 25 -0.47 0.44 -15.02
CA MET A 25 0.54 -0.04 -14.08
C MET A 25 1.98 0.27 -14.53
N GLN A 26 2.21 0.59 -15.81
CA GLN A 26 3.50 1.05 -16.34
C GLN A 26 4.72 0.17 -15.95
N ASN A 27 4.60 -1.16 -16.00
CA ASN A 27 5.66 -2.11 -15.59
C ASN A 27 5.96 -2.14 -14.08
N HIS A 28 5.12 -1.52 -13.25
CA HIS A 28 5.21 -1.54 -11.79
C HIS A 28 4.02 -2.31 -11.19
N TYR A 29 4.26 -3.00 -10.08
CA TYR A 29 3.21 -3.76 -9.37
C TYR A 29 3.14 -3.43 -7.87
N GLY A 30 3.85 -2.40 -7.42
CA GLY A 30 3.72 -1.90 -6.04
C GLY A 30 2.31 -1.34 -5.78
N LEU A 31 1.93 -1.22 -4.51
CA LEU A 31 0.57 -0.81 -4.11
C LEU A 31 0.08 0.47 -4.78
N LYS A 32 0.93 1.49 -4.93
CA LYS A 32 0.58 2.76 -5.60
C LYS A 32 0.19 2.59 -7.08
N TYR A 33 0.60 1.49 -7.72
CA TYR A 33 0.27 1.17 -9.11
C TYR A 33 -0.84 0.10 -9.19
N ALA A 34 -0.76 -0.94 -8.37
CA ALA A 34 -1.74 -2.03 -8.35
C ALA A 34 -3.11 -1.57 -7.84
N LEU A 35 -3.16 -0.71 -6.81
CA LEU A 35 -4.41 -0.20 -6.25
C LEU A 35 -5.26 0.57 -7.28
N PRO A 36 -4.78 1.64 -7.94
CA PRO A 36 -5.59 2.37 -8.93
C PRO A 36 -5.95 1.52 -10.15
N ALA A 37 -5.14 0.52 -10.49
CA ALA A 37 -5.41 -0.39 -11.61
C ALA A 37 -6.54 -1.37 -11.31
N THR A 38 -6.59 -1.90 -10.08
CA THR A 38 -7.60 -2.87 -9.65
C THR A 38 -8.86 -2.21 -9.09
N VAL A 39 -8.70 -1.10 -8.36
CA VAL A 39 -9.75 -0.41 -7.60
C VAL A 39 -9.75 1.08 -8.00
N PRO A 40 -10.26 1.43 -9.20
CA PRO A 40 -10.12 2.78 -9.77
C PRO A 40 -10.73 3.89 -8.91
N GLU A 41 -11.73 3.58 -8.08
CA GLU A 41 -12.33 4.53 -7.13
C GLU A 41 -11.35 4.99 -6.04
N MET A 42 -10.27 4.25 -5.80
CA MET A 42 -9.22 4.59 -4.84
C MET A 42 -7.99 5.23 -5.49
N LYS A 43 -8.09 5.69 -6.74
CA LYS A 43 -6.94 6.23 -7.49
C LYS A 43 -6.20 7.37 -6.78
N LYS A 44 -6.92 8.20 -6.02
CA LYS A 44 -6.36 9.35 -5.29
C LYS A 44 -5.98 9.01 -3.83
N ALA A 45 -6.17 7.78 -3.38
CA ALA A 45 -6.11 7.46 -1.95
C ALA A 45 -4.77 7.82 -1.28
N TYR A 46 -3.65 7.62 -1.98
CA TYR A 46 -2.32 8.04 -1.47
C TYR A 46 -2.08 9.55 -1.64
N ASP A 47 -2.57 10.15 -2.71
CA ASP A 47 -2.38 11.59 -3.00
C ASP A 47 -3.21 12.47 -2.04
N ASP A 48 -4.29 11.93 -1.49
CA ASP A 48 -5.16 12.60 -0.50
C ASP A 48 -4.63 12.51 0.94
N LEU A 49 -3.52 11.77 1.19
CA LEU A 49 -2.88 11.73 2.52
C LEU A 49 -2.15 13.04 2.82
N ASP A 50 -2.28 13.52 4.06
CA ASP A 50 -1.49 14.66 4.56
C ASP A 50 -0.10 14.18 5.01
N GLY A 51 0.95 14.70 4.37
CA GLY A 51 2.34 14.36 4.66
C GLY A 51 2.85 13.16 3.85
N VAL A 52 2.68 11.94 4.36
CA VAL A 52 3.33 10.74 3.80
C VAL A 52 2.47 10.11 2.71
N GLN A 53 2.97 10.09 1.47
CA GLN A 53 2.21 9.64 0.28
C GLN A 53 2.87 8.52 -0.52
N ASN A 54 4.08 8.11 -0.13
CA ASN A 54 4.81 6.99 -0.74
C ASN A 54 5.81 6.37 0.25
N GLY A 55 6.38 5.24 -0.13
CA GLY A 55 7.29 4.47 0.73
C GLY A 55 8.62 5.18 1.02
N GLU A 56 9.15 5.97 0.08
CA GLU A 56 10.39 6.72 0.31
C GLU A 56 10.18 7.80 1.37
N ASP A 57 9.08 8.55 1.26
CA ASP A 57 8.67 9.55 2.26
C ASP A 57 8.45 8.89 3.61
N ALA A 58 7.78 7.73 3.65
CA ALA A 58 7.53 7.00 4.89
C ALA A 58 8.84 6.62 5.58
N MET A 59 9.81 6.09 4.83
CA MET A 59 11.14 5.75 5.36
C MET A 59 11.87 6.97 5.90
N ARG A 60 11.89 8.07 5.13
CA ARG A 60 12.56 9.32 5.53
C ARG A 60 11.94 9.92 6.78
N MET A 61 10.61 10.00 6.83
CA MET A 61 9.87 10.54 7.97
C MET A 61 10.01 9.67 9.20
N PHE A 62 10.12 8.35 9.05
CA PHE A 62 10.36 7.45 10.18
C PHE A 62 11.75 7.64 10.80
N VAL A 63 12.79 7.83 9.98
CA VAL A 63 14.14 8.17 10.48
C VAL A 63 14.11 9.52 11.19
N HIS A 64 13.52 10.54 10.57
CA HIS A 64 13.37 11.87 11.14
C HIS A 64 12.63 11.85 12.49
N LEU A 65 11.58 11.04 12.61
CA LEU A 65 10.84 10.85 13.86
C LEU A 65 11.74 10.34 15.00
N GLY A 66 12.78 9.57 14.70
CA GLY A 66 13.74 9.08 15.69
C GLY A 66 14.69 10.16 16.22
N GLU A 67 14.83 11.27 15.50
CA GLU A 67 15.73 12.39 15.82
C GLU A 67 14.97 13.62 16.34
N ALA A 68 13.66 13.70 16.07
CA ALA A 68 12.82 14.85 16.43
C ALA A 68 12.70 15.05 17.95
N THR A 69 12.77 16.30 18.38
CA THR A 69 12.58 16.72 19.79
C THR A 69 11.34 17.59 19.99
N ASP A 70 10.80 18.19 18.92
CA ASP A 70 9.58 18.98 18.98
C ASP A 70 8.34 18.06 19.07
N VAL A 71 7.54 18.26 20.11
CA VAL A 71 6.38 17.43 20.42
C VAL A 71 5.28 17.55 19.36
N ASP A 72 5.10 18.74 18.80
CA ASP A 72 4.07 18.98 17.78
C ASP A 72 4.46 18.30 16.46
N GLU A 73 5.73 18.40 16.07
CA GLU A 73 6.30 17.71 14.92
C GLU A 73 6.22 16.18 15.07
N ILE A 74 6.60 15.65 16.24
CA ILE A 74 6.51 14.22 16.56
C ILE A 74 5.06 13.74 16.39
N THR A 75 4.10 14.49 16.93
CA THR A 75 2.68 14.14 16.88
C THR A 75 2.16 14.14 15.44
N LYS A 76 2.51 15.17 14.65
CA LYS A 76 2.11 15.28 13.25
C LYS A 76 2.71 14.14 12.42
N THR A 77 4.01 13.89 12.56
CA THR A 77 4.73 12.84 11.82
C THR A 77 4.18 11.45 12.14
N LYS A 78 3.95 11.15 13.43
CA LYS A 78 3.32 9.88 13.84
C LYS A 78 1.94 9.69 13.23
N LYS A 79 1.12 10.75 13.20
CA LYS A 79 -0.20 10.70 12.59
C LYS A 79 -0.10 10.42 11.09
N ALA A 80 0.76 11.12 10.36
CA ALA A 80 0.95 10.93 8.92
C ALA A 80 1.41 9.51 8.58
N LEU A 81 2.43 8.99 9.30
CA LEU A 81 2.91 7.62 9.15
C LEU A 81 1.81 6.59 9.46
N LEU A 82 1.02 6.82 10.51
CA LEU A 82 -0.06 5.91 10.89
C LEU A 82 -1.17 5.86 9.82
N GLU A 83 -1.56 7.00 9.25
CA GLU A 83 -2.55 7.02 8.16
C GLU A 83 -2.02 6.33 6.90
N TYR A 84 -0.74 6.53 6.55
CA TYR A 84 -0.10 5.81 5.46
C TYR A 84 -0.11 4.28 5.70
N CYS A 85 0.31 3.81 6.88
CA CYS A 85 0.32 2.39 7.23
C CYS A 85 -1.09 1.76 7.22
N LYS A 86 -2.11 2.51 7.66
CA LYS A 86 -3.51 2.08 7.56
C LYS A 86 -3.92 1.91 6.10
N LEU A 87 -3.53 2.85 5.24
CA LEU A 87 -3.86 2.79 3.82
C LEU A 87 -3.18 1.61 3.13
N ASP A 88 -1.90 1.33 3.39
CA ASP A 88 -1.19 0.15 2.83
C ASP A 88 -1.96 -1.14 3.12
N THR A 89 -2.39 -1.33 4.37
CA THR A 89 -3.17 -2.50 4.80
C THR A 89 -4.54 -2.54 4.11
N TYR A 90 -5.25 -1.41 4.08
CA TYR A 90 -6.58 -1.33 3.50
C TYR A 90 -6.55 -1.54 1.97
N ALA A 91 -5.53 -1.02 1.30
CA ALA A 91 -5.29 -1.20 -0.13
C ALA A 91 -5.14 -2.69 -0.46
N MET A 92 -4.33 -3.44 0.30
CA MET A 92 -4.18 -4.89 0.10
C MET A 92 -5.52 -5.63 0.25
N VAL A 93 -6.34 -5.28 1.25
CA VAL A 93 -7.66 -5.89 1.45
C VAL A 93 -8.59 -5.60 0.27
N LYS A 94 -8.56 -4.38 -0.26
CA LYS A 94 -9.39 -3.97 -1.40
C LYS A 94 -8.97 -4.66 -2.69
N ILE A 95 -7.68 -4.68 -2.98
CA ILE A 95 -7.09 -5.42 -4.10
C ILE A 95 -7.50 -6.89 -4.03
N LEU A 96 -7.32 -7.56 -2.88
CA LEU A 96 -7.67 -8.97 -2.73
C LEU A 96 -9.17 -9.24 -2.95
N LYS A 97 -10.04 -8.37 -2.42
CA LYS A 97 -11.49 -8.47 -2.64
C LYS A 97 -11.84 -8.39 -4.12
N GLU A 98 -11.21 -7.48 -4.83
CA GLU A 98 -11.49 -7.26 -6.25
C GLU A 98 -10.95 -8.37 -7.14
N LEU A 99 -9.71 -8.83 -6.91
CA LEU A 99 -9.16 -10.00 -7.60
C LEU A 99 -10.05 -11.24 -7.40
N ARG A 100 -10.53 -11.48 -6.18
CA ARG A 100 -11.49 -12.57 -5.89
C ARG A 100 -12.81 -12.40 -6.63
N ARG A 101 -13.30 -11.17 -6.77
CA ARG A 101 -14.53 -10.87 -7.52
C ARG A 101 -14.36 -11.19 -9.00
N LEU A 102 -13.23 -10.79 -9.59
CA LEU A 102 -12.92 -11.05 -10.99
C LEU A 102 -12.85 -12.54 -11.28
N VAL A 103 -12.15 -13.32 -10.45
CA VAL A 103 -12.01 -14.78 -10.64
C VAL A 103 -13.33 -15.52 -10.48
N LYS A 104 -14.23 -15.08 -9.60
CA LYS A 104 -15.56 -15.72 -9.42
C LYS A 104 -16.54 -15.47 -10.57
N ASN A 105 -16.26 -14.47 -11.40
CA ASN A 105 -17.10 -14.12 -12.54
C ASN A 105 -16.55 -14.68 -13.86
N LEU A 106 -15.44 -15.42 -13.81
CA LEU A 106 -14.91 -16.24 -14.90
C LEU A 106 -15.50 -17.65 -14.81
#